data_AF-A0A1F5CCU2-F1
#
_entry.id   AF-A0A1F5CCU2-F1
#
_cell.length_a   1.000
_cell.length_b   1.000
_cell.length_c   1.000
_cell.angle_alpha   90.00
_cell.angle_beta   90.00
_cell.angle_gamma   90.00
#
_symmetry.space_group_name_H-M   'P 1'
#
loop_
_entity.id
_entity.type
_entity.pdbx_description
1 polymer ?
#
loop_
_entity_poly.entity_id
_entity_poly.type
_entity_poly.pdbx_seq_one_letter_code
_entity_poly.pdbx_strand_id
1 'polypeptide(L)'
;MIQPTIARKKNRLILLFTLDYEIHGNGEGCAGELMVSPTARILDLFDGFGAKLTIMADTVEIMKFREHPEYSDQSPGVYGLIENQLKDAVRRGHDVQLHLHPAYARASYSGGRCVLDMSEYDLARLPYERICGLVGEGKRFLENLLRPVRPAYRCLAFRAANWSMSPSRDIIRALLANGISIDTSVFKYGKRDELVRFDYSKAENAVVPWPADPSEICRRDDAGELFEFPIYCEARPLWAFLSANRFRRLHASWRHRFREQAWPPESKRASWAAGAGAGGSRRLTSLAVRKFSAIFKKHAWKLDFNQCSGRQMMSAVRRAGARHGDAETD
;
A
#
# COMPACT_ATOMS: atom_id res chain seq x y z
N MET A 1 21.28 37.39 -37.05
CA MET A 1 20.22 36.37 -36.85
C MET A 1 20.65 35.48 -35.69
N ILE A 2 20.16 35.77 -34.48
CA ILE A 2 20.48 34.97 -33.28
C ILE A 2 19.37 33.93 -33.16
N GLN A 3 19.68 32.66 -33.42
CA GLN A 3 18.74 31.58 -33.09
C GLN A 3 18.63 31.49 -31.56
N PRO A 4 17.42 31.53 -30.98
CA PRO A 4 17.27 31.28 -29.55
C PRO A 4 17.61 29.81 -29.29
N THR A 5 18.63 29.57 -28.47
CA THR A 5 18.91 28.26 -27.92
C THR A 5 17.76 27.91 -26.98
N ILE A 6 16.81 27.09 -27.45
CA ILE A 6 15.76 26.54 -26.60
C ILE A 6 16.46 25.65 -25.57
N ALA A 7 16.62 26.16 -24.36
CA ALA A 7 17.13 25.39 -23.25
C ALA A 7 16.16 24.24 -22.97
N ARG A 8 16.55 23.00 -23.31
CA ARG A 8 15.83 21.78 -22.96
C ARG A 8 15.58 21.77 -21.44
N LYS A 9 14.32 21.89 -21.03
CA LYS A 9 13.91 21.74 -19.63
C LYS A 9 14.15 20.27 -19.28
N LYS A 10 15.22 19.96 -18.54
CA LYS A 10 15.46 18.59 -18.07
C LYS A 10 14.27 18.15 -17.21
N ASN A 11 13.56 17.10 -17.61
CA ASN A 11 12.50 16.55 -16.76
C ASN A 11 13.12 16.13 -15.43
N ARG A 12 12.52 16.62 -14.33
CA ARG A 12 12.96 16.30 -12.97
C ARG A 12 12.12 15.13 -12.47
N LEU A 13 12.76 14.01 -12.17
CA LEU A 13 12.12 12.93 -11.42
C LEU A 13 12.00 13.36 -9.95
N ILE A 14 10.79 13.34 -9.41
CA ILE A 14 10.51 13.55 -7.98
C ILE A 14 10.26 12.18 -7.35
N LEU A 15 10.93 11.90 -6.25
CA LEU A 15 10.71 10.69 -5.46
C LEU A 15 9.88 11.04 -4.23
N LEU A 16 8.72 10.41 -4.11
CA LEU A 16 7.88 10.49 -2.93
C LEU A 16 8.08 9.19 -2.14
N PHE A 17 8.58 9.32 -0.91
CA PHE A 17 8.78 8.19 -0.02
C PHE A 17 7.58 8.07 0.90
N THR A 18 6.98 6.90 0.93
CA THR A 18 5.82 6.61 1.77
C THR A 18 6.07 5.39 2.63
N LEU A 19 5.58 5.40 3.87
CA LEU A 19 5.63 4.26 4.79
C LEU A 19 4.22 3.90 5.24
N ASP A 20 3.79 2.67 5.00
CA ASP A 20 2.55 2.14 5.57
C ASP A 20 2.86 1.84 7.05
N TYR A 21 2.21 2.58 7.95
CA TYR A 21 2.49 2.57 9.39
C TYR A 21 1.44 1.73 10.09
N GLU A 22 1.74 0.44 10.14
CA GLU A 22 0.88 -0.66 10.56
C GLU A 22 1.71 -1.81 11.15
N ILE A 23 1.10 -2.70 11.93
CA ILE A 23 1.68 -4.03 12.20
C ILE A 23 1.38 -4.99 11.04
N HIS A 24 1.61 -6.28 11.22
CA HIS A 24 1.12 -7.25 10.24
C HIS A 24 -0.41 -7.21 10.19
N GLY A 25 -0.97 -7.06 8.99
CA GLY A 25 -2.43 -7.03 8.74
C GLY A 25 -3.20 -8.32 9.06
N ASN A 26 -2.68 -9.17 9.94
CA ASN A 26 -3.36 -10.29 10.59
C ASN A 26 -3.58 -10.06 12.11
N GLY A 27 -3.19 -8.89 12.64
CA GLY A 27 -3.30 -8.55 14.06
C GLY A 27 -2.15 -9.08 14.93
N GLU A 28 -1.04 -9.54 14.33
CA GLU A 28 0.12 -10.06 15.06
C GLU A 28 1.31 -9.11 15.07
N GLY A 29 2.03 -9.12 16.19
CA GLY A 29 3.31 -8.44 16.35
C GLY A 29 3.24 -7.22 17.26
N CYS A 30 4.43 -6.72 17.61
CA CYS A 30 4.59 -5.61 18.53
C CYS A 30 4.68 -4.29 17.77
N ALA A 31 3.71 -3.38 17.99
CA ALA A 31 3.71 -2.05 17.36
C ALA A 31 4.97 -1.23 17.72
N GLY A 32 5.55 -1.44 18.91
CA GLY A 32 6.84 -0.83 19.28
C GLY A 32 7.99 -1.23 18.34
N GLU A 33 8.07 -2.52 17.98
CA GLU A 33 9.13 -3.08 17.14
C GLU A 33 8.86 -2.97 15.63
N LEU A 34 7.59 -2.98 15.23
CA LEU A 34 7.17 -2.97 13.83
C LEU A 34 6.86 -1.56 13.31
N MET A 35 6.41 -0.66 14.17
CA MET A 35 6.00 0.70 13.80
C MET A 35 6.94 1.74 14.42
N VAL A 36 6.97 1.86 15.76
CA VAL A 36 7.61 3.00 16.46
C VAL A 36 9.14 3.02 16.25
N SER A 37 9.83 1.95 16.66
CA SER A 37 11.30 1.86 16.59
C SER A 37 11.86 1.99 15.16
N PRO A 38 11.35 1.24 14.16
CA PRO A 38 11.85 1.39 12.79
C PRO A 38 11.55 2.77 12.20
N THR A 39 10.39 3.35 12.49
CA THR A 39 10.03 4.67 11.95
C THR A 39 10.91 5.77 12.52
N ALA A 40 11.27 5.73 13.81
CA ALA A 40 12.21 6.68 14.40
C ALA A 40 13.55 6.70 13.63
N ARG A 41 14.12 5.52 13.36
CA ARG A 41 15.36 5.38 12.58
C ARG A 41 15.22 5.89 11.14
N ILE A 42 14.07 5.66 10.51
CA ILE A 42 13.81 6.13 9.14
C ILE A 42 13.70 7.66 9.12
N LEU A 43 12.98 8.28 10.07
CA LEU A 43 12.87 9.73 10.17
C LEU A 43 14.25 10.39 10.32
N ASP A 44 15.07 9.87 11.24
CA ASP A 44 16.44 10.36 11.45
C ASP A 44 17.32 10.21 10.21
N LEU A 45 17.23 9.07 9.52
CA LEU A 45 17.93 8.86 8.26
C LEU A 45 17.51 9.88 7.20
N PHE A 46 16.21 10.11 7.05
CA PHE A 46 15.68 11.03 6.05
C PHE A 46 16.11 12.46 6.31
N ASP A 47 16.05 12.92 7.55
CA ASP A 47 16.54 14.24 7.93
C ASP A 47 18.04 14.39 7.69
N GLY A 48 18.84 13.36 7.96
CA GLY A 48 20.28 13.35 7.68
C GLY A 48 20.61 13.57 6.19
N PHE A 49 19.70 13.25 5.28
CA PHE A 49 19.83 13.48 3.83
C PHE A 49 18.98 14.64 3.30
N GLY A 50 18.29 15.39 4.17
CA GLY A 50 17.36 16.45 3.76
C GLY A 50 16.15 15.96 2.95
N ALA A 51 15.81 14.68 3.07
CA ALA A 51 14.65 14.06 2.43
C ALA A 51 13.44 14.07 3.38
N LYS A 52 12.23 13.89 2.81
CA LYS A 52 10.99 13.80 3.59
C LYS A 52 10.23 12.51 3.31
N LEU A 53 9.46 12.12 4.32
CA LEU A 53 8.70 10.88 4.37
C LEU A 53 7.23 11.24 4.57
N THR A 54 6.32 10.55 3.88
CA THR A 54 4.90 10.55 4.20
C THR A 54 4.54 9.24 4.90
N ILE A 55 4.09 9.34 6.15
CA ILE A 55 3.60 8.21 6.94
C ILE A 55 2.12 8.00 6.58
N MET A 56 1.80 6.86 5.98
CA MET A 56 0.42 6.42 5.73
C MET A 56 -0.05 5.70 7.01
N ALA A 57 -0.67 6.44 7.92
CA ALA A 57 -0.99 5.97 9.27
C ALA A 57 -2.30 5.19 9.31
N ASP A 58 -2.25 3.92 9.76
CA ASP A 58 -3.47 3.14 9.92
C ASP A 58 -4.27 3.64 11.13
N THR A 59 -5.20 4.54 10.86
CA THR A 59 -5.95 5.19 11.94
C THR A 59 -6.89 4.22 12.67
N VAL A 60 -7.39 3.18 11.99
CA VAL A 60 -8.33 2.23 12.60
C VAL A 60 -7.58 1.35 13.59
N GLU A 61 -6.41 0.85 13.20
CA GLU A 61 -5.52 0.12 14.09
C GLU A 61 -5.03 0.97 15.27
N ILE A 62 -4.57 2.20 15.00
CA ILE A 62 -4.07 3.11 16.04
C ILE A 62 -5.15 3.40 17.09
N MET A 63 -6.40 3.60 16.67
CA MET A 63 -7.52 3.78 17.59
C MET A 63 -7.80 2.52 18.42
N LYS A 64 -7.56 1.31 17.88
CA LYS A 64 -7.64 0.07 18.68
C LYS A 64 -6.57 -0.04 19.75
N PHE A 65 -5.35 0.45 19.52
CA PHE A 65 -4.34 0.53 20.59
C PHE A 65 -4.75 1.48 21.72
N ARG A 66 -5.58 2.48 21.43
CA ARG A 66 -6.15 3.37 22.45
C ARG A 66 -7.27 2.70 23.24
N GLU A 67 -8.16 1.98 22.56
CA GLU A 67 -9.31 1.30 23.17
C GLU A 67 -8.91 0.10 24.03
N HIS A 68 -7.85 -0.60 23.65
CA HIS A 68 -7.37 -1.81 24.31
C HIS A 68 -5.91 -1.65 24.75
N PRO A 69 -5.63 -0.99 25.88
CA PRO A 69 -4.27 -0.91 26.43
C PRO A 69 -3.66 -2.28 26.68
N GLU A 70 -4.44 -3.33 26.92
CA GLU A 70 -3.99 -4.72 27.00
C GLU A 70 -3.33 -5.22 25.70
N TYR A 71 -3.64 -4.61 24.55
CA TYR A 71 -2.89 -4.84 23.31
C TYR A 71 -1.40 -4.46 23.45
N SER A 72 -1.14 -3.51 24.36
CA SER A 72 0.18 -3.00 24.68
C SER A 72 0.95 -3.88 25.66
N ASP A 73 0.48 -5.08 26.00
CA ASP A 73 1.24 -6.04 26.84
C ASP A 73 2.62 -6.37 26.24
N GLN A 74 2.79 -6.23 24.92
CA GLN A 74 4.07 -6.36 24.23
C GLN A 74 4.85 -5.04 24.08
N SER A 75 4.22 -3.90 24.33
CA SER A 75 4.80 -2.55 24.26
C SER A 75 3.99 -1.55 25.09
N PRO A 76 4.17 -1.49 26.42
CA PRO A 76 3.35 -0.65 27.29
C PRO A 76 3.34 0.81 26.85
N GLY A 77 2.15 1.41 26.77
CA GLY A 77 1.99 2.82 26.38
C GLY A 77 2.25 3.11 24.89
N VAL A 78 2.21 2.10 24.01
CA VAL A 78 2.50 2.25 22.58
C VAL A 78 1.65 3.31 21.89
N TYR A 79 0.38 3.47 22.28
CA TYR A 79 -0.48 4.51 21.72
C TYR A 79 0.11 5.91 21.92
N GLY A 80 0.59 6.23 23.13
CA GLY A 80 1.23 7.52 23.42
C GLY A 80 2.55 7.70 22.66
N LEU A 81 3.32 6.63 22.47
CA LEU A 81 4.53 6.66 21.64
C LEU A 81 4.20 6.95 20.17
N ILE A 82 3.15 6.33 19.64
CA ILE A 82 2.66 6.57 18.27
C ILE A 82 2.20 8.03 18.13
N GLU A 83 1.35 8.53 19.04
CA GLU A 83 0.88 9.93 18.99
C GLU A 83 2.04 10.93 18.98
N ASN A 84 3.02 10.72 19.87
CA ASN A 84 4.19 11.56 19.96
C ASN A 84 5.06 11.49 18.70
N GLN A 85 5.24 10.31 18.13
CA GLN A 85 6.00 10.14 16.89
C GLN A 85 5.31 10.79 15.69
N LEU A 86 4.00 10.66 15.52
CA LEU A 86 3.27 11.31 14.43
C LEU A 86 3.34 12.84 14.55
N LYS A 87 3.20 13.37 15.77
CA LYS A 87 3.38 14.80 16.06
C LYS A 87 4.81 15.26 15.77
N ASP A 88 5.81 14.49 16.19
CA ASP A 88 7.23 14.79 15.96
C ASP A 88 7.58 14.80 14.46
N ALA A 89 7.14 13.78 13.71
CA ALA A 89 7.32 13.69 12.27
C ALA A 89 6.78 14.95 11.57
N VAL A 90 5.57 15.39 11.92
CA VAL A 90 4.98 16.62 11.38
C VAL A 90 5.78 17.87 11.77
N ARG A 91 6.26 17.99 13.02
CA ARG A 91 7.10 19.12 13.45
C ARG A 91 8.41 19.20 12.67
N ARG A 92 8.99 18.04 12.34
CA ARG A 92 10.21 17.90 11.55
C ARG A 92 9.98 18.09 10.04
N GLY A 93 8.75 18.38 9.61
CA GLY A 93 8.39 18.65 8.23
C GLY A 93 8.16 17.40 7.37
N HIS A 94 8.11 16.21 7.99
CA HIS A 94 7.53 15.04 7.34
C HIS A 94 6.02 15.19 7.24
N ASP A 95 5.36 14.24 6.59
CA ASP A 95 3.92 14.24 6.44
C ASP A 95 3.27 12.99 7.00
N VAL A 96 2.00 13.10 7.36
CA VAL A 96 1.17 12.00 7.83
C VAL A 96 -0.14 12.06 7.05
N GLN A 97 -0.58 10.95 6.48
CA GLN A 97 -1.79 10.85 5.66
C GLN A 97 -2.54 9.55 5.99
N LEU A 98 -3.75 9.40 5.45
CA LEU A 98 -4.66 8.35 5.87
C LEU A 98 -4.32 6.98 5.27
N HIS A 99 -4.19 6.00 6.14
CA HIS A 99 -4.28 4.58 5.82
C HIS A 99 -5.37 3.96 6.70
N LEU A 100 -6.01 2.89 6.24
CA LEU A 100 -6.96 2.16 7.08
C LEU A 100 -7.12 0.71 6.63
N HIS A 101 -7.13 -0.18 7.62
CA HIS A 101 -7.58 -1.56 7.55
C HIS A 101 -8.95 -1.68 8.23
N PRO A 102 -10.06 -1.82 7.49
CA PRO A 102 -11.41 -1.84 8.08
C PRO A 102 -11.63 -3.05 9.01
N ALA A 103 -10.91 -4.15 8.79
CA ALA A 103 -10.96 -5.34 9.63
C ALA A 103 -10.66 -5.07 11.11
N TYR A 104 -9.89 -4.02 11.43
CA TYR A 104 -9.65 -3.61 12.80
C TYR A 104 -10.84 -2.93 13.45
N ALA A 105 -11.76 -2.32 12.69
CA ALA A 105 -12.81 -1.48 13.26
C ALA A 105 -13.75 -2.27 14.19
N ARG A 106 -14.00 -3.54 13.86
CA ARG A 106 -14.77 -4.49 14.66
C ARG A 106 -13.92 -5.58 15.30
N ALA A 107 -12.60 -5.40 15.31
CA ALA A 107 -11.72 -6.37 15.94
C ALA A 107 -11.98 -6.45 17.44
N SER A 108 -11.79 -7.65 17.97
CA SER A 108 -11.89 -7.94 19.40
C SER A 108 -10.52 -8.36 19.94
N TYR A 109 -10.29 -8.15 21.22
CA TYR A 109 -9.09 -8.64 21.87
C TYR A 109 -9.36 -9.99 22.54
N SER A 110 -8.58 -11.00 22.17
CA SER A 110 -8.72 -12.34 22.77
C SER A 110 -7.38 -13.07 22.80
N GLY A 111 -6.95 -13.47 24.00
CA GLY A 111 -5.74 -14.28 24.17
C GLY A 111 -4.44 -13.57 23.78
N GLY A 112 -4.32 -12.28 24.06
CA GLY A 112 -3.08 -11.53 23.81
C GLY A 112 -2.94 -10.97 22.39
N ARG A 113 -4.02 -10.94 21.58
CA ARG A 113 -3.96 -10.55 20.15
C ARG A 113 -5.26 -9.91 19.64
N CYS A 114 -5.15 -9.16 18.54
CA CYS A 114 -6.32 -8.71 17.76
C CYS A 114 -6.91 -9.90 17.01
N VAL A 115 -8.20 -10.13 17.19
CA VAL A 115 -8.99 -10.99 16.32
C VAL A 115 -9.74 -10.08 15.37
N LEU A 116 -9.24 -9.99 14.13
CA LEU A 116 -9.80 -9.15 13.06
C LEU A 116 -11.16 -9.65 12.58
N ASP A 117 -12.03 -8.70 12.21
CA ASP A 117 -13.27 -9.01 11.51
C ASP A 117 -12.97 -9.20 10.01
N MET A 118 -12.78 -10.46 9.62
CA MET A 118 -12.46 -10.82 8.24
C MET A 118 -13.58 -10.50 7.25
N SER A 119 -14.81 -10.24 7.71
CA SER A 119 -15.89 -9.78 6.83
C SER A 119 -15.67 -8.35 6.32
N GLU A 120 -14.86 -7.56 7.01
CA GLU A 120 -14.46 -6.21 6.61
C GLU A 120 -13.00 -6.14 6.10
N TYR A 121 -12.39 -7.27 5.74
CA TYR A 121 -10.99 -7.30 5.30
C TYR A 121 -10.73 -6.55 3.98
N ASP A 122 -11.68 -6.66 3.05
CA ASP A 122 -11.60 -6.04 1.72
C ASP A 122 -12.41 -4.74 1.68
N LEU A 123 -11.70 -3.59 1.75
CA LEU A 123 -12.30 -2.25 1.71
C LEU A 123 -13.26 -2.08 0.51
N ALA A 124 -12.86 -2.56 -0.66
CA ALA A 124 -13.62 -2.39 -1.89
C ALA A 124 -14.94 -3.18 -1.94
N ARG A 125 -15.18 -4.07 -0.97
CA ARG A 125 -16.43 -4.81 -0.81
C ARG A 125 -17.37 -4.21 0.22
N LEU A 126 -16.93 -3.20 0.96
CA LEU A 126 -17.77 -2.55 1.96
C LEU A 126 -18.81 -1.64 1.30
N PRO A 127 -20.01 -1.50 1.90
CA PRO A 127 -20.97 -0.50 1.47
C PRO A 127 -20.40 0.91 1.57
N TYR A 128 -20.81 1.80 0.67
CA TYR A 128 -20.37 3.19 0.64
C TYR A 128 -20.47 3.90 2.00
N GLU A 129 -21.58 3.74 2.72
CA GLU A 129 -21.81 4.39 4.01
C GLU A 129 -20.76 3.94 5.04
N ARG A 130 -20.37 2.65 4.98
CA ARG A 130 -19.34 2.10 5.84
C ARG A 130 -17.96 2.66 5.48
N ILE A 131 -17.62 2.73 4.19
CA ILE A 131 -16.36 3.33 3.72
C ILE A 131 -16.29 4.80 4.12
N CYS A 132 -17.35 5.56 3.83
CA CYS A 132 -17.44 6.99 4.11
C CYS A 132 -17.32 7.29 5.61
N GLY A 133 -17.95 6.47 6.45
CA GLY A 133 -17.80 6.56 7.91
C GLY A 133 -16.37 6.36 8.38
N LEU A 134 -15.71 5.28 7.93
CA LEU A 134 -14.33 4.94 8.30
C LEU A 134 -13.33 6.01 7.84
N VAL A 135 -13.46 6.46 6.59
CA VAL A 135 -12.61 7.53 6.03
C VAL A 135 -12.78 8.82 6.83
N GLY A 136 -14.02 9.21 7.12
CA GLY A 136 -14.31 10.42 7.87
C GLY A 136 -13.79 10.36 9.31
N GLU A 137 -13.91 9.21 9.97
CA GLU A 137 -13.38 9.00 11.31
C GLU A 137 -11.85 9.08 11.33
N GLY A 138 -11.16 8.36 10.44
CA GLY A 138 -9.72 8.39 10.33
C GLY A 138 -9.16 9.78 10.00
N LYS A 139 -9.82 10.49 9.08
CA LYS A 139 -9.51 11.90 8.78
C LYS A 139 -9.62 12.79 10.01
N ARG A 140 -10.75 12.75 10.73
CA ARG A 140 -10.95 13.56 11.94
C ARG A 140 -9.94 13.22 13.02
N PHE A 141 -9.62 11.94 13.20
CA PHE A 141 -8.59 11.49 14.12
C PHE A 141 -7.24 12.16 13.83
N LEU A 142 -6.75 12.08 12.58
CA LEU A 142 -5.46 12.70 12.23
C LEU A 142 -5.49 14.22 12.35
N GLU A 143 -6.56 14.89 11.91
CA GLU A 143 -6.66 16.35 11.99
C GLU A 143 -6.69 16.84 13.43
N ASN A 144 -7.43 16.16 14.32
CA ASN A 144 -7.46 16.47 15.75
C ASN A 144 -6.10 16.22 16.41
N LEU A 145 -5.40 15.17 16.01
CA LEU A 145 -4.09 14.82 16.56
C LEU A 145 -2.99 15.82 16.15
N LEU A 146 -3.00 16.28 14.90
CA LEU A 146 -1.87 16.96 14.28
C LEU A 146 -2.03 18.47 14.11
N ARG A 147 -3.26 19.01 14.05
CA ARG A 147 -3.48 20.47 14.04
C ARG A 147 -2.90 21.20 15.26
N PRO A 148 -2.91 20.64 16.49
CA PRO A 148 -2.26 21.28 17.63
C PRO A 148 -0.75 21.53 17.45
N VAL A 149 -0.07 20.79 16.56
CA VAL A 149 1.36 20.96 16.28
C VAL A 149 1.64 21.62 14.93
N ARG A 150 0.70 21.54 13.99
CA ARG A 150 0.73 22.19 12.67
C ARG A 150 -0.68 22.67 12.34
N PRO A 151 -1.07 23.91 12.70
CA PRO A 151 -2.44 24.40 12.53
C PRO A 151 -2.98 24.32 11.09
N ALA A 152 -2.10 24.48 10.09
CA ALA A 152 -2.44 24.37 8.67
C ALA A 152 -2.56 22.91 8.17
N TYR A 153 -2.39 21.90 9.03
CA TYR A 153 -2.47 20.50 8.64
C TYR A 153 -3.85 20.12 8.10
N ARG A 154 -3.84 19.38 6.99
CA ARG A 154 -5.01 18.77 6.36
C ARG A 154 -4.66 17.34 5.96
N CYS A 155 -5.58 16.42 6.24
CA CYS A 155 -5.50 15.07 5.69
C CYS A 155 -6.12 15.08 4.30
N LEU A 156 -5.29 14.90 3.27
CA LEU A 156 -5.64 15.08 1.85
C LEU A 156 -5.37 13.84 1.00
N ALA A 157 -4.54 12.91 1.49
CA ALA A 157 -4.16 11.70 0.78
C ALA A 157 -4.60 10.43 1.50
N PHE A 158 -4.81 9.38 0.73
CA PHE A 158 -5.28 8.08 1.17
C PHE A 158 -4.45 6.94 0.56
N ARG A 159 -4.31 5.85 1.31
CA ARG A 159 -3.87 4.55 0.78
C ARG A 159 -4.75 3.46 1.34
N ALA A 160 -5.29 2.61 0.47
CA ALA A 160 -6.06 1.43 0.86
C ALA A 160 -5.15 0.34 1.43
N ALA A 161 -5.58 -0.26 2.55
CA ALA A 161 -5.12 -1.55 3.00
C ALA A 161 -5.06 -2.57 1.85
N ASN A 162 -3.99 -3.37 1.79
CA ASN A 162 -3.77 -4.38 0.74
C ASN A 162 -3.85 -3.84 -0.70
N TRP A 163 -3.77 -2.52 -0.90
CA TRP A 163 -4.06 -1.85 -2.17
C TRP A 163 -5.47 -2.17 -2.69
N SER A 164 -6.47 -2.35 -1.81
CA SER A 164 -7.84 -2.66 -2.24
C SER A 164 -8.61 -1.42 -2.66
N MET A 165 -8.37 -0.96 -3.89
CA MET A 165 -9.10 0.15 -4.52
C MET A 165 -10.02 -0.29 -5.66
N SER A 166 -10.29 -1.58 -5.84
CA SER A 166 -11.09 -2.07 -6.97
C SER A 166 -12.18 -3.04 -6.50
N PRO A 167 -13.47 -2.80 -6.80
CA PRO A 167 -14.04 -1.66 -7.54
C PRO A 167 -13.86 -0.32 -6.82
N SER A 168 -13.58 0.76 -7.57
CA SER A 168 -13.16 2.05 -6.98
C SER A 168 -14.29 3.03 -6.70
N ARG A 169 -15.45 2.90 -7.38
CA ARG A 169 -16.50 3.93 -7.40
C ARG A 169 -16.92 4.43 -6.01
N ASP A 170 -17.27 3.51 -5.11
CA ASP A 170 -17.75 3.89 -3.77
C ASP A 170 -16.61 4.43 -2.89
N ILE A 171 -15.38 3.93 -3.08
CA ILE A 171 -14.21 4.44 -2.37
C ILE A 171 -13.91 5.87 -2.81
N ILE A 172 -13.83 6.14 -4.12
CA ILE A 172 -13.59 7.48 -4.67
C ILE A 172 -14.65 8.45 -4.15
N ARG A 173 -15.94 8.07 -4.21
CA ARG A 173 -17.04 8.90 -3.69
C ARG A 173 -16.85 9.20 -2.20
N ALA A 174 -16.45 8.22 -1.40
CA ALA A 174 -16.23 8.38 0.04
C ALA A 174 -15.02 9.27 0.37
N LEU A 175 -13.93 9.16 -0.40
CA LEU A 175 -12.75 10.02 -0.25
C LEU A 175 -13.11 11.48 -0.54
N LEU A 176 -13.75 11.74 -1.69
CA LEU A 176 -14.15 13.10 -2.10
C LEU A 176 -15.16 13.72 -1.12
N ALA A 177 -16.15 12.94 -0.66
CA ALA A 177 -17.12 13.40 0.35
C ALA A 177 -16.46 13.82 1.68
N ASN A 178 -15.29 13.25 1.99
CA ASN A 178 -14.48 13.62 3.16
C ASN A 178 -13.35 14.61 2.81
N GLY A 179 -13.35 15.20 1.61
CA GLY A 179 -12.34 16.16 1.18
C GLY A 179 -10.93 15.60 1.10
N ILE A 180 -10.79 14.32 0.74
CA ILE A 180 -9.54 13.67 0.37
C ILE A 180 -9.51 13.62 -1.15
N SER A 181 -8.46 14.19 -1.75
CA SER A 181 -8.35 14.38 -3.19
C SER A 181 -7.17 13.61 -3.82
N ILE A 182 -6.46 12.81 -3.02
CA ILE A 182 -5.32 12.00 -3.48
C ILE A 182 -5.50 10.55 -3.02
N ASP A 183 -5.38 9.60 -3.93
CA ASP A 183 -5.11 8.18 -3.65
C ASP A 183 -3.67 7.84 -4.05
N THR A 184 -3.09 6.83 -3.40
CA THR A 184 -1.78 6.26 -3.76
C THR A 184 -1.75 4.76 -3.51
N SER A 185 -2.75 4.07 -4.05
CA SER A 185 -2.93 2.63 -3.86
C SER A 185 -2.58 1.83 -5.10
N VAL A 186 -2.66 2.42 -6.29
CA VAL A 186 -2.52 1.72 -7.56
C VAL A 186 -1.04 1.55 -7.90
N PHE A 187 -0.68 0.34 -8.34
CA PHE A 187 0.62 0.07 -8.92
C PHE A 187 0.44 -0.70 -10.23
N LYS A 188 0.97 -0.14 -11.32
CA LYS A 188 0.79 -0.71 -12.66
C LYS A 188 1.25 -2.17 -12.70
N TYR A 189 0.54 -3.00 -13.44
CA TYR A 189 0.74 -4.45 -13.57
C TYR A 189 0.31 -5.30 -12.36
N GLY A 190 -0.07 -4.68 -11.24
CA GLY A 190 -0.54 -5.38 -10.05
C GLY A 190 -1.78 -6.22 -10.31
N LYS A 191 -1.81 -7.46 -9.83
CA LYS A 191 -3.00 -8.32 -9.83
C LYS A 191 -3.06 -9.14 -8.55
N ARG A 192 -4.25 -9.23 -7.95
CA ARG A 192 -4.54 -10.11 -6.82
C ARG A 192 -5.94 -10.67 -6.96
N ASP A 193 -6.14 -11.93 -6.60
CA ASP A 193 -7.41 -12.65 -6.74
C ASP A 193 -7.67 -13.56 -5.53
N GLU A 194 -7.28 -13.10 -4.34
CA GLU A 194 -7.38 -13.85 -3.08
C GLU A 194 -8.44 -13.22 -2.15
N LEU A 195 -8.11 -12.99 -0.87
CA LEU A 195 -8.96 -12.26 0.09
C LEU A 195 -9.29 -10.84 -0.38
N VAL A 196 -8.39 -10.24 -1.15
CA VAL A 196 -8.56 -8.94 -1.80
C VAL A 196 -8.38 -9.13 -3.30
N ARG A 197 -9.23 -8.48 -4.09
CA ARG A 197 -9.26 -8.64 -5.54
C ARG A 197 -9.07 -7.31 -6.27
N PHE A 198 -8.06 -7.23 -7.12
CA PHE A 198 -7.84 -6.09 -8.01
C PHE A 198 -7.04 -6.49 -9.26
N ASP A 199 -7.21 -5.73 -10.34
CA ASP A 199 -6.40 -5.82 -11.55
C ASP A 199 -5.98 -4.44 -12.05
N TYR A 200 -4.74 -4.06 -11.73
CA TYR A 200 -4.10 -2.80 -12.11
C TYR A 200 -3.22 -2.94 -13.36
N SER A 201 -3.42 -3.99 -14.17
CA SER A 201 -2.69 -4.12 -15.44
C SER A 201 -3.01 -3.02 -16.44
N LYS A 202 -4.19 -2.41 -16.32
CA LYS A 202 -4.64 -1.30 -17.14
C LYS A 202 -4.45 0.07 -16.47
N ALA A 203 -3.72 0.15 -15.35
CA ALA A 203 -3.42 1.44 -14.73
C ALA A 203 -2.75 2.39 -15.74
N GLU A 204 -3.28 3.60 -15.84
CA GLU A 204 -2.90 4.63 -16.79
C GLU A 204 -1.38 4.78 -16.89
N ASN A 205 -0.73 5.09 -15.77
CA ASN A 205 0.70 5.32 -15.71
C ASN A 205 1.37 4.56 -14.55
N ALA A 206 2.69 4.40 -14.62
CA ALA A 206 3.49 3.82 -13.55
C ALA A 206 4.24 4.87 -12.71
N VAL A 207 4.29 6.13 -13.17
CA VAL A 207 5.12 7.21 -12.62
C VAL A 207 4.34 8.51 -12.49
N VAL A 208 3.65 8.92 -13.54
CA VAL A 208 2.97 10.22 -13.61
C VAL A 208 1.59 10.09 -12.95
N PRO A 209 1.23 10.94 -11.97
CA PRO A 209 -0.12 10.96 -11.43
C PRO A 209 -1.18 11.31 -12.49
N TRP A 210 -2.40 10.83 -12.33
CA TRP A 210 -3.51 11.17 -13.22
C TRP A 210 -4.77 11.54 -12.44
N PRO A 211 -5.61 12.45 -12.97
CA PRO A 211 -6.97 12.62 -12.49
C PRO A 211 -7.75 11.35 -12.85
N ALA A 212 -8.34 10.71 -11.85
CA ALA A 212 -8.95 9.40 -11.96
C ALA A 212 -10.42 9.50 -12.37
N ASP A 213 -10.84 8.55 -13.20
CA ASP A 213 -12.25 8.36 -13.52
C ASP A 213 -13.04 7.97 -12.25
N PRO A 214 -14.16 8.64 -11.94
CA PRO A 214 -14.95 8.36 -10.73
C PRO A 214 -15.47 6.91 -10.62
N SER A 215 -15.49 6.15 -11.72
CA SER A 215 -15.94 4.76 -11.75
C SER A 215 -14.81 3.73 -11.83
N GLU A 216 -13.59 4.12 -12.22
CA GLU A 216 -12.46 3.23 -12.46
C GLU A 216 -11.11 3.93 -12.18
N ILE A 217 -10.49 3.65 -11.03
CA ILE A 217 -9.26 4.31 -10.57
C ILE A 217 -8.09 4.17 -11.57
N CYS A 218 -8.07 3.09 -12.36
CA CYS A 218 -7.02 2.86 -13.35
C CYS A 218 -7.14 3.73 -14.61
N ARG A 219 -8.29 4.36 -14.85
CA ARG A 219 -8.56 5.16 -16.06
C ARG A 219 -8.40 6.64 -15.75
N ARG A 220 -7.79 7.37 -16.68
CA ARG A 220 -7.75 8.84 -16.66
C ARG A 220 -9.10 9.44 -17.06
N ASP A 221 -9.52 10.45 -16.32
CA ASP A 221 -10.58 11.38 -16.69
C ASP A 221 -10.08 12.80 -16.36
N ASP A 222 -9.93 13.67 -17.36
CA ASP A 222 -9.42 15.03 -17.14
C ASP A 222 -10.36 15.90 -16.29
N ALA A 223 -11.63 15.52 -16.15
CA ALA A 223 -12.58 16.13 -15.23
C ALA A 223 -12.58 15.50 -13.83
N GLY A 224 -11.74 14.49 -13.58
CA GLY A 224 -11.65 13.76 -12.32
C GLY A 224 -11.12 14.61 -11.17
N GLU A 225 -11.85 14.61 -10.04
CA GLU A 225 -11.48 15.39 -8.84
C GLU A 225 -10.45 14.67 -7.94
N LEU A 226 -10.41 13.34 -7.98
CA LEU A 226 -9.43 12.54 -7.24
C LEU A 226 -8.20 12.29 -8.13
N PHE A 227 -7.01 12.58 -7.62
CA PHE A 227 -5.76 12.22 -8.30
C PHE A 227 -5.21 10.90 -7.76
N GLU A 228 -4.87 9.97 -8.65
CA GLU A 228 -4.11 8.78 -8.30
C GLU A 228 -2.61 9.03 -8.48
N PHE A 229 -1.84 8.82 -7.41
CA PHE A 229 -0.39 8.88 -7.38
C PHE A 229 0.17 7.45 -7.36
N PRO A 230 0.60 6.91 -8.51
CA PRO A 230 0.94 5.49 -8.63
C PRO A 230 2.14 5.12 -7.77
N ILE A 231 2.07 3.98 -7.11
CA ILE A 231 3.24 3.33 -6.54
C ILE A 231 4.07 2.76 -7.69
N TYR A 232 5.33 3.17 -7.79
CA TYR A 232 6.19 2.78 -8.90
C TYR A 232 6.34 1.26 -9.01
N CYS A 233 6.04 0.74 -10.20
CA CYS A 233 6.12 -0.68 -10.51
C CYS A 233 6.62 -0.91 -11.94
N GLU A 234 7.42 -1.95 -12.11
CA GLU A 234 7.95 -2.37 -13.40
C GLU A 234 7.42 -3.77 -13.75
N ALA A 235 7.15 -4.00 -15.04
CA ALA A 235 6.95 -5.36 -15.55
C ALA A 235 8.32 -6.04 -15.71
N ARG A 236 8.70 -6.92 -14.77
CA ARG A 236 10.03 -7.55 -14.72
C ARG A 236 9.96 -9.07 -14.72
N PRO A 237 10.93 -9.75 -15.34
CA PRO A 237 11.02 -11.20 -15.28
C PRO A 237 11.44 -11.69 -13.88
N LEU A 238 11.20 -12.97 -13.58
CA LEU A 238 11.38 -13.55 -12.24
C LEU A 238 12.78 -13.38 -11.64
N TRP A 239 13.85 -13.37 -12.45
CA TRP A 239 15.21 -13.18 -11.92
C TRP A 239 15.44 -11.78 -11.33
N ALA A 240 14.66 -10.78 -11.72
CA ALA A 240 14.73 -9.45 -11.11
C ALA A 240 14.29 -9.44 -9.64
N PHE A 241 13.58 -10.49 -9.20
CA PHE A 241 13.12 -10.67 -7.82
C PHE A 241 14.19 -11.29 -6.92
N LEU A 242 15.28 -11.81 -7.47
CA LEU A 242 16.39 -12.37 -6.71
C LEU A 242 17.10 -11.26 -5.93
N SER A 243 16.93 -11.24 -4.62
CA SER A 243 17.61 -10.32 -3.71
C SER A 243 17.94 -11.01 -2.39
N ALA A 244 19.06 -10.62 -1.77
CA ALA A 244 19.43 -11.11 -0.44
C ALA A 244 18.31 -10.84 0.60
N ASN A 245 17.59 -9.73 0.47
CA ASN A 245 16.45 -9.40 1.33
C ASN A 245 15.29 -10.39 1.16
N ARG A 246 14.96 -10.79 -0.08
CA ARG A 246 13.92 -11.79 -0.33
C ARG A 246 14.31 -13.17 0.18
N PHE A 247 15.59 -13.56 0.07
CA PHE A 247 16.10 -14.79 0.69
C PHE A 247 16.05 -14.73 2.21
N ARG A 248 16.51 -13.62 2.82
CA ARG A 248 16.41 -13.40 4.27
C ARG A 248 14.96 -13.50 4.74
N ARG A 249 14.02 -12.95 3.98
CA ARG A 249 12.59 -13.06 4.25
C ARG A 249 12.06 -14.48 4.13
N LEU A 250 12.33 -15.19 3.03
CA LEU A 250 11.93 -16.59 2.90
C LEU A 250 12.46 -17.42 4.08
N HIS A 251 13.70 -17.15 4.49
CA HIS A 251 14.30 -17.79 5.65
C HIS A 251 13.65 -17.38 6.98
N ALA A 252 13.32 -16.10 7.16
CA ALA A 252 12.60 -15.60 8.33
C ALA A 252 11.17 -16.16 8.41
N SER A 253 10.42 -16.14 7.30
CA SER A 253 9.09 -16.73 7.18
C SER A 253 9.10 -18.26 7.36
N TRP A 254 10.19 -18.94 6.99
CA TRP A 254 10.35 -20.36 7.27
C TRP A 254 10.61 -20.64 8.76
N ARG A 255 11.44 -19.80 9.42
CA ARG A 255 11.70 -19.89 10.87
C ARG A 255 10.49 -19.48 11.72
N HIS A 256 9.71 -18.52 11.25
CA HIS A 256 8.49 -18.04 11.86
C HIS A 256 7.29 -18.53 11.04
N ARG A 257 6.97 -19.84 11.14
CA ARG A 257 5.69 -20.33 10.64
C ARG A 257 4.59 -19.71 11.47
N PHE A 258 3.95 -18.68 10.91
CA PHE A 258 2.74 -18.09 11.47
C PHE A 258 1.70 -19.19 11.68
N ARG A 259 1.07 -19.20 12.87
CA ARG A 259 -0.09 -20.05 13.13
C ARG A 259 -1.21 -19.49 12.27
N GLU A 260 -1.55 -20.20 11.19
CA GLU A 260 -2.69 -19.84 10.34
C GLU A 260 -3.90 -19.51 11.21
N GLN A 261 -4.50 -18.33 11.02
CA GLN A 261 -5.90 -18.16 11.32
C GLN A 261 -6.64 -19.20 10.48
N ALA A 262 -7.12 -20.26 11.13
CA ALA A 262 -7.87 -21.32 10.48
C ALA A 262 -9.22 -20.76 9.98
N TRP A 263 -9.29 -20.42 8.70
CA TRP A 263 -10.54 -20.18 7.98
C TRP A 263 -10.34 -20.39 6.46
N PRO A 264 -11.29 -21.04 5.74
CA PRO A 264 -12.66 -21.38 6.13
C PRO A 264 -12.82 -22.78 6.77
N PRO A 265 -13.97 -23.04 7.44
CA PRO A 265 -14.34 -24.37 7.91
C PRO A 265 -14.55 -25.29 6.71
N GLU A 266 -14.25 -26.56 6.89
CA GLU A 266 -14.35 -27.61 5.87
C GLU A 266 -15.72 -27.67 5.17
N SER A 267 -16.79 -27.24 5.84
CA SER A 267 -18.16 -27.28 5.30
C SER A 267 -18.41 -26.36 4.10
N LYS A 268 -17.53 -25.39 3.81
CA LYS A 268 -17.64 -24.54 2.60
C LYS A 268 -16.69 -24.92 1.46
N ARG A 269 -15.82 -25.93 1.63
CA ARG A 269 -14.98 -26.45 0.52
C ARG A 269 -15.80 -27.25 -0.50
N ALA A 270 -16.90 -27.87 -0.07
CA ALA A 270 -17.68 -28.78 -0.90
C ALA A 270 -18.50 -28.08 -2.01
N SER A 271 -18.80 -26.78 -1.91
CA SER A 271 -19.60 -26.08 -2.94
C SER A 271 -18.79 -25.38 -4.04
N TRP A 272 -17.46 -25.41 -3.97
CA TRP A 272 -16.58 -24.75 -4.96
C TRP A 272 -15.79 -25.76 -5.83
N ALA A 273 -15.91 -27.06 -5.55
CA ALA A 273 -15.17 -28.12 -6.24
C ALA A 273 -16.02 -28.97 -7.21
N ALA A 274 -17.31 -28.68 -7.38
CA ALA A 274 -18.18 -29.37 -8.32
C ALA A 274 -18.32 -28.59 -9.63
N GLY A 275 -17.28 -28.61 -10.47
CA GLY A 275 -17.30 -27.87 -11.74
C GLY A 275 -16.05 -27.98 -12.59
N ALA A 276 -15.48 -29.19 -12.75
CA ALA A 276 -14.49 -29.43 -13.81
C ALA A 276 -14.49 -30.92 -14.18
N GLY A 277 -15.25 -31.24 -15.23
CA GLY A 277 -15.34 -32.57 -15.80
C GLY A 277 -14.02 -33.09 -16.37
N ALA A 278 -13.90 -34.41 -16.30
CA ALA A 278 -12.80 -35.20 -16.85
C ALA A 278 -12.72 -35.11 -18.38
N GLY A 279 -11.50 -35.06 -18.90
CA GLY A 279 -11.19 -35.14 -20.32
C GLY A 279 -9.68 -35.28 -20.52
N GLY A 280 -9.19 -36.51 -20.37
CA GLY A 280 -7.79 -36.86 -20.62
C GLY A 280 -7.55 -37.19 -22.09
N SER A 281 -6.45 -36.67 -22.65
CA SER A 281 -5.50 -37.34 -23.57
C SER A 281 -4.76 -36.29 -24.42
N ARG A 282 -3.45 -36.52 -24.64
CA ARG A 282 -2.47 -35.71 -25.40
C ARG A 282 -1.72 -34.63 -24.62
N ARG A 283 -0.98 -35.05 -23.58
CA ARG A 283 0.12 -34.30 -22.97
C ARG A 283 1.43 -35.01 -23.25
N LEU A 284 2.42 -34.31 -23.80
CA LEU A 284 3.83 -34.39 -23.39
C LEU A 284 4.71 -33.31 -24.06
N THR A 285 4.29 -32.71 -25.18
CA THR A 285 5.07 -31.66 -25.87
C THR A 285 4.78 -30.22 -25.41
N SER A 286 3.65 -29.96 -24.73
CA SER A 286 3.23 -28.60 -24.32
C SER A 286 3.76 -28.14 -22.95
N LEU A 287 4.32 -29.03 -22.14
CA LEU A 287 4.81 -28.73 -20.79
C LEU A 287 6.18 -28.03 -20.80
N ALA A 288 7.08 -28.40 -21.71
CA ALA A 288 8.40 -27.77 -21.82
C ALA A 288 8.30 -26.32 -22.32
N VAL A 289 7.45 -26.07 -23.32
CA VAL A 289 7.21 -24.72 -23.87
C VAL A 289 6.49 -23.82 -22.85
N ARG A 290 5.52 -24.32 -22.08
CA ARG A 290 4.87 -23.55 -21.00
C ARG A 290 5.82 -23.21 -19.85
N LYS A 291 6.76 -24.10 -19.51
CA LYS A 291 7.78 -23.83 -18.47
C LYS A 291 8.83 -22.83 -18.95
N PHE A 292 9.23 -22.87 -20.23
CA PHE A 292 10.14 -21.89 -20.81
C PHE A 292 9.49 -20.50 -20.93
N SER A 293 8.23 -20.42 -21.39
CA SER A 293 7.54 -19.11 -21.50
C SER A 293 7.25 -18.48 -20.14
N ALA A 294 7.08 -19.28 -19.08
CA ALA A 294 6.92 -18.79 -17.72
C ALA A 294 8.16 -18.05 -17.19
N ILE A 295 9.37 -18.38 -17.65
CA ILE A 295 10.61 -17.67 -17.28
C ILE A 295 10.65 -16.27 -17.90
N PHE A 296 10.09 -16.11 -19.11
CA PHE A 296 9.99 -14.82 -19.80
C PHE A 296 8.74 -14.02 -19.44
N LYS A 297 7.80 -14.62 -18.69
CA LYS A 297 6.62 -13.92 -18.21
C LYS A 297 7.08 -12.78 -17.29
N LYS A 298 6.60 -11.57 -17.59
CA LYS A 298 6.86 -10.39 -16.75
C LYS A 298 5.83 -10.36 -15.62
N HIS A 299 6.32 -10.06 -14.43
CA HIS A 299 5.56 -9.93 -13.20
C HIS A 299 5.65 -8.50 -12.69
N ALA A 300 4.64 -8.07 -11.94
CA ALA A 300 4.66 -6.78 -11.25
C ALA A 300 5.80 -6.77 -10.21
N TRP A 301 6.81 -5.96 -10.47
CA TRP A 301 7.92 -5.73 -9.57
C TRP A 301 7.78 -4.33 -9.00
N LYS A 302 7.21 -4.25 -7.80
CA LYS A 302 6.98 -3.00 -7.09
C LYS A 302 8.28 -2.51 -6.46
N LEU A 303 8.53 -1.20 -6.57
CA LEU A 303 9.66 -0.58 -5.90
C LEU A 303 9.29 -0.32 -4.43
N ASP A 304 9.66 -1.26 -3.56
CA ASP A 304 9.43 -1.14 -2.12
C ASP A 304 10.66 -1.57 -1.30
N PHE A 305 10.81 -0.97 -0.12
CA PHE A 305 11.93 -1.22 0.79
C PHE A 305 11.94 -2.64 1.38
N ASN A 306 10.79 -3.32 1.41
CA ASN A 306 10.64 -4.65 1.99
C ASN A 306 11.14 -5.76 1.03
N GLN A 307 11.06 -5.53 -0.28
CA GLN A 307 11.39 -6.51 -1.32
C GLN A 307 12.70 -6.21 -2.04
N CYS A 308 13.08 -4.94 -2.13
CA CYS A 308 14.24 -4.50 -2.89
C CYS A 308 15.47 -4.34 -2.01
N SER A 309 16.64 -4.61 -2.58
CA SER A 309 17.92 -4.14 -2.05
C SER A 309 18.18 -2.69 -2.48
N GLY A 310 19.03 -1.96 -1.76
CA GLY A 310 19.41 -0.60 -2.15
C GLY A 310 19.95 -0.50 -3.58
N ARG A 311 20.73 -1.49 -4.04
CA ARG A 311 21.20 -1.57 -5.44
C ARG A 311 20.06 -1.70 -6.44
N GLN A 312 19.06 -2.54 -6.16
CA GLN A 312 17.88 -2.67 -7.01
C GLN A 312 17.08 -1.37 -7.06
N MET A 313 16.91 -0.69 -5.92
CA MET A 313 16.19 0.58 -5.85
C MET A 313 16.89 1.67 -6.67
N MET A 314 18.20 1.85 -6.48
CA MET A 314 18.98 2.82 -7.26
C MET A 314 18.94 2.52 -8.76
N SER A 315 19.00 1.24 -9.13
CA SER A 315 18.91 0.82 -10.52
C SER A 315 17.51 1.11 -11.11
N ALA A 316 16.45 0.91 -10.33
CA ALA A 316 15.08 1.22 -10.73
C ALA A 316 14.88 2.73 -10.95
N VAL A 317 15.34 3.57 -10.02
CA VAL A 317 15.28 5.04 -10.16
C VAL A 317 16.04 5.49 -11.42
N ARG A 318 17.24 4.97 -11.67
CA ARG A 318 17.99 5.29 -12.91
C ARG A 318 17.23 4.87 -14.17
N ARG A 319 16.59 3.70 -14.18
CA ARG A 319 15.75 3.25 -15.30
C ARG A 319 14.49 4.08 -15.46
N ALA A 320 13.89 4.56 -14.36
CA ALA A 320 12.74 5.47 -14.40
C ALA A 320 13.17 6.81 -15.01
N GLY A 321 14.28 7.37 -14.54
CA GLY A 321 14.88 8.58 -15.10
C GLY A 321 15.22 8.43 -16.59
N ALA A 322 15.80 7.32 -17.02
CA ALA A 322 16.11 7.12 -18.45
C ALA A 322 14.87 6.93 -19.33
N ARG A 323 13.78 6.38 -18.81
CA ARG A 323 12.55 6.12 -19.59
C ARG A 323 11.58 7.31 -19.60
N HIS A 324 11.57 8.11 -18.55
CA HIS A 324 10.60 9.18 -18.34
C HIS A 324 11.25 10.57 -18.24
N GLY A 325 12.57 10.64 -18.15
CA GLY A 325 13.35 11.89 -18.09
C GLY A 325 13.49 12.60 -19.43
N ASP A 326 13.19 11.93 -20.54
CA ASP A 326 13.21 12.49 -21.90
C ASP A 326 11.81 12.54 -22.55
N ALA A 327 10.76 12.18 -21.81
CA ALA A 327 9.39 12.26 -22.32
C ALA A 327 8.94 13.73 -22.33
N GLU A 328 9.02 14.39 -23.49
CA GLU A 328 8.22 15.58 -23.78
C GLU A 328 6.76 15.20 -23.51
N THR A 329 6.18 15.75 -22.45
CA THR A 329 4.73 15.87 -22.36
C THR A 329 4.40 17.14 -23.14
N ASP A 330 3.90 16.96 -24.36
CA ASP A 330 3.34 18.02 -25.22
C ASP A 330 2.27 18.84 -24.48
#